data_AF-A0A9E5BZK8-F1
#
_entry.id   AF-A0A9E5BZK8-F1
#
_cell.length_a   1.000
_cell.length_b   1.000
_cell.length_c   1.000
_cell.angle_alpha   90.00
_cell.angle_beta   90.00
_cell.angle_gamma   90.00
#
_symmetry.space_group_name_H-M   'P 1'
#
loop_
_entity.id
_entity.type
_entity.pdbx_description
1 polymer ?
#
loop_
_entity_poly.entity_id
_entity_poly.type
_entity_poly.pdbx_seq_one_letter_code
_entity_poly.pdbx_strand_id
1 'polypeptide(L)'
;MRVLKVTNMYPTEDRPHFGIFVRQETESLRSLGVDVDVLFIDGQASKLNYLRGYRQLWQRLREREYDLVHGHYIFGGLIARAQTRYPVVITHHGPEVF
;
A
#
# COMPACT_ATOMS: atom_id res chain seq x y z
N MET A 1 -11.45 2.72 -12.46
CA MET A 1 -10.91 3.32 -11.22
C MET A 1 -9.51 2.78 -11.00
N ARG A 2 -8.54 3.64 -10.71
CA ARG A 2 -7.15 3.28 -10.40
C ARG A 2 -6.81 3.59 -8.95
N VAL A 3 -6.27 2.61 -8.24
CA VAL A 3 -5.93 2.70 -6.82
C VAL A 3 -4.45 2.42 -6.62
N LEU A 4 -3.76 3.31 -5.89
CA LEU A 4 -2.43 3.02 -5.38
C LEU A 4 -2.53 2.43 -3.98
N LYS A 5 -2.26 1.14 -3.85
CA LYS A 5 -2.26 0.43 -2.56
C LYS A 5 -0.87 0.52 -1.92
N VAL A 6 -0.77 1.08 -0.73
CA VAL A 6 0.48 1.21 0.03
C VAL A 6 0.44 0.26 1.21
N THR A 7 1.35 -0.72 1.24
CA THR A 7 1.33 -1.77 2.26
C THR A 7 2.75 -2.17 2.67
N ASN A 8 2.94 -2.52 3.92
CA ASN A 8 4.14 -3.21 4.42
C ASN A 8 3.92 -4.72 4.62
N MET A 9 2.73 -5.22 4.24
CA MET A 9 2.32 -6.62 4.32
C MET A 9 1.96 -7.11 2.93
N TYR A 10 2.89 -7.82 2.29
CA TYR A 10 2.69 -8.42 0.98
C TYR A 10 3.60 -9.66 0.85
N PRO A 11 3.14 -10.72 0.17
CA PRO A 11 3.92 -11.94 0.04
C PRO A 11 5.18 -11.69 -0.80
N THR A 12 6.30 -12.26 -0.34
CA THR A 12 7.58 -12.32 -1.07
C THR A 12 7.97 -13.78 -1.28
N GLU A 13 8.97 -14.04 -2.13
CA GLU A 13 9.47 -15.41 -2.36
C GLU A 13 9.84 -16.12 -1.06
N ASP A 14 10.58 -15.45 -0.17
CA ASP A 14 10.97 -16.00 1.13
C ASP A 14 9.85 -16.07 2.17
N ARG A 15 8.74 -15.35 1.95
CA ARG A 15 7.61 -15.22 2.91
C ARG A 15 6.28 -15.27 2.18
N PRO A 16 5.89 -16.43 1.61
CA PRO A 16 4.74 -16.52 0.71
C PRO A 16 3.38 -16.30 1.42
N HIS A 17 3.32 -16.49 2.73
CA HIS A 17 2.10 -16.31 3.52
C HIS A 17 2.00 -14.92 4.17
N PHE A 18 3.09 -14.15 4.19
CA PHE A 18 3.10 -12.84 4.85
C PHE A 18 2.22 -11.85 4.09
N GLY A 19 1.19 -11.30 4.74
CA GLY A 19 0.26 -10.38 4.09
C GLY A 19 -0.55 -10.99 2.94
N ILE A 20 -0.74 -12.31 2.91
CA ILE A 20 -1.44 -13.00 1.81
C ILE A 20 -2.88 -12.48 1.61
N PHE A 21 -3.55 -12.07 2.69
CA PHE A 21 -4.87 -11.45 2.65
C PHE A 21 -4.87 -10.14 1.85
N VAL A 22 -3.79 -9.35 1.92
CA VAL A 22 -3.64 -8.10 1.14
C VAL A 22 -3.57 -8.41 -0.35
N ARG A 23 -2.88 -9.48 -0.73
CA ARG A 23 -2.83 -9.96 -2.13
C ARG A 23 -4.20 -10.46 -2.57
N GLN A 24 -4.87 -11.30 -1.77
CA GLN A 24 -6.21 -11.83 -2.11
C GLN A 24 -7.24 -10.72 -2.33
N GLU A 25 -7.25 -9.70 -1.46
CA GLU A 25 -8.07 -8.51 -1.63
C GLU A 25 -7.71 -7.74 -2.91
N THR A 26 -6.41 -7.53 -3.18
CA THR A 26 -5.96 -6.87 -4.41
C THR A 26 -6.43 -7.61 -5.67
N GLU A 27 -6.30 -8.94 -5.71
CA GLU A 27 -6.76 -9.73 -6.85
C GLU A 27 -8.29 -9.72 -6.98
N SER A 28 -9.02 -9.71 -5.86
CA SER A 28 -10.48 -9.58 -5.87
C SER A 28 -10.91 -8.24 -6.46
N LEU A 29 -10.27 -7.13 -6.07
CA LEU A 29 -10.54 -5.81 -6.64
C LEU A 29 -10.21 -5.74 -8.14
N ARG A 30 -9.10 -6.34 -8.56
CA ARG A 30 -8.73 -6.44 -9.98
C ARG A 30 -9.76 -7.23 -10.78
N SER A 31 -10.28 -8.33 -10.22
CA SER A 31 -11.34 -9.13 -10.86
C SER A 31 -12.65 -8.35 -11.07
N LEU A 32 -12.89 -7.32 -10.25
CA LEU A 32 -14.02 -6.40 -10.36
C LEU A 32 -13.74 -5.20 -11.31
N GLY A 33 -12.60 -5.19 -12.00
CA GLY A 33 -12.22 -4.15 -12.97
C GLY A 33 -11.53 -2.93 -12.36
N VAL A 34 -11.07 -3.00 -11.11
CA VAL A 34 -10.25 -1.94 -10.49
C VAL A 34 -8.78 -2.13 -10.86
N ASP A 35 -8.16 -1.08 -11.39
CA ASP A 35 -6.71 -1.09 -11.68
C ASP A 35 -5.94 -0.79 -10.39
N VAL A 36 -5.35 -1.81 -9.77
CA VAL A 36 -4.65 -1.69 -8.49
C VAL A 36 -3.15 -1.80 -8.70
N ASP A 37 -2.42 -0.72 -8.44
CA ASP A 37 -0.97 -0.70 -8.36
C ASP A 37 -0.54 -0.90 -6.89
N VAL A 38 0.41 -1.78 -6.62
CA VAL A 38 0.90 -2.06 -5.26
C VAL A 38 2.26 -1.40 -5.04
N LEU A 39 2.36 -0.57 -4.00
CA LEU A 39 3.60 -0.09 -3.41
C LEU A 39 3.86 -0.90 -2.13
N PHE A 40 4.63 -1.97 -2.28
CA PHE A 40 5.07 -2.79 -1.15
C PHE A 40 6.34 -2.20 -0.53
N ILE A 41 6.32 -2.04 0.79
CA ILE A 41 7.43 -1.53 1.57
C ILE A 41 7.89 -2.62 2.54
N ASP A 42 9.01 -3.25 2.22
CA ASP A 42 9.56 -4.31 3.05
C ASP A 42 10.28 -3.76 4.29
N GLY A 43 9.49 -3.46 5.32
CA GLY A 43 10.00 -2.98 6.60
C GLY A 43 10.62 -4.05 7.49
N GLN A 44 10.52 -5.34 7.13
CA GLN A 44 11.23 -6.42 7.83
C GLN A 44 12.66 -6.54 7.31
N ALA A 45 12.87 -6.37 6.00
CA ALA A 45 14.22 -6.35 5.42
C ALA A 45 15.04 -5.14 5.89
N SER A 46 14.42 -3.94 5.99
CA SER A 46 15.09 -2.76 6.54
C SER A 46 14.09 -1.66 6.91
N LYS A 47 14.27 -1.04 8.09
CA LYS A 47 13.47 0.14 8.48
C LYS A 47 13.72 1.36 7.57
N LEU A 48 14.89 1.45 6.93
CA LEU A 48 15.18 2.51 5.95
C LEU A 48 14.28 2.43 4.72
N ASN A 49 13.65 1.28 4.45
CA ASN A 49 12.71 1.15 3.35
C ASN A 49 11.45 2.00 3.54
N TYR A 50 11.07 2.37 4.78
CA TYR A 50 9.98 3.31 4.99
C TYR A 50 10.32 4.72 4.48
N LEU A 51 11.55 5.19 4.70
CA LEU A 51 12.03 6.46 4.12
C LEU A 51 12.03 6.40 2.59
N ARG A 52 12.49 5.28 2.03
CA ARG A 52 12.42 5.04 0.57
C ARG A 52 10.97 4.95 0.07
N GLY A 53 10.05 4.47 0.90
CA GLY A 53 8.62 4.36 0.61
C GLY A 53 7.98 5.71 0.32
N TYR A 54 8.31 6.76 1.08
CA TYR A 54 7.87 8.13 0.78
C TYR A 54 8.35 8.59 -0.60
N ARG A 55 9.63 8.36 -0.93
CA ARG A 55 10.17 8.73 -2.25
C ARG A 55 9.46 7.98 -3.38
N GLN A 56 9.22 6.68 -3.20
CA GLN A 56 8.53 5.84 -4.17
C GLN A 56 7.07 6.25 -4.35
N LEU A 57 6.38 6.65 -3.28
CA LEU A 57 5.05 7.23 -3.38
C LEU A 57 5.05 8.42 -4.35
N TRP A 58 5.90 9.43 -4.12
CA TRP A 58 5.97 10.60 -4.99
C TRP A 58 6.42 10.29 -6.42
N GLN A 59 7.19 9.23 -6.64
CA GLN A 59 7.52 8.76 -7.99
C GLN A 59 6.27 8.20 -8.68
N ARG A 60 5.55 7.28 -8.03
CA ARG A 60 4.32 6.68 -8.59
C ARG A 60 3.25 7.73 -8.88
N LEU A 61 3.04 8.68 -7.99
CA LEU A 61 2.05 9.76 -8.15
C LEU A 61 2.40 10.76 -9.26
N ARG A 62 3.66 10.78 -9.73
CA ARG A 62 4.11 11.59 -10.87
C ARG A 62 4.04 10.81 -12.19
N GLU A 63 4.30 9.51 -12.14
CA GLU A 63 4.28 8.63 -13.32
C GLU A 63 2.85 8.30 -13.78
N ARG A 64 1.90 8.26 -12.84
CA ARG A 64 0.50 7.90 -13.12
C ARG A 64 -0.47 8.74 -12.27
N GLU A 65 -1.66 8.97 -12.82
CA GLU A 65 -2.78 9.54 -12.08
C GLU A 65 -3.62 8.43 -11.43
N TYR A 66 -4.05 8.66 -10.20
CA TYR A 66 -4.84 7.74 -9.40
C TYR A 66 -6.15 8.40 -8.97
N ASP A 67 -7.16 7.60 -8.69
CA ASP A 67 -8.42 8.09 -8.10
C ASP A 67 -8.36 8.05 -6.56
N LEU A 68 -7.53 7.16 -6.00
CA LEU A 68 -7.47 6.88 -4.58
C LEU A 68 -6.09 6.32 -4.18
N VAL A 69 -5.62 6.67 -2.98
CA VAL A 69 -4.50 5.99 -2.31
C VAL A 69 -5.04 5.18 -1.13
N HIS A 70 -4.78 3.88 -1.10
CA HIS A 70 -5.25 2.97 -0.05
C HIS A 70 -4.08 2.49 0.81
N GLY A 71 -3.96 3.02 2.03
CA GLY A 71 -2.97 2.61 3.01
C GLY A 71 -3.42 1.40 3.81
N HIS A 72 -2.54 0.42 3.97
CA HIS A 72 -2.77 -0.76 4.81
C HIS A 72 -1.84 -0.72 6.02
N TYR A 73 -2.40 -0.89 7.22
CA TYR A 73 -1.70 -0.84 8.51
C TYR A 73 -1.11 0.54 8.84
N ILE A 74 -0.67 0.79 10.09
CA ILE A 74 -0.17 2.12 10.51
C ILE A 74 0.87 2.69 9.54
N PHE A 75 1.87 1.90 9.15
CA PHE A 75 2.97 2.42 8.32
C PHE A 75 2.56 2.70 6.87
N GLY A 76 1.69 1.85 6.29
CA GLY A 76 1.14 2.11 4.96
C GLY A 76 0.23 3.34 4.96
N GLY A 77 -0.57 3.50 6.01
CA GLY A 77 -1.42 4.67 6.24
C GLY A 77 -0.61 5.97 6.38
N LEU A 78 0.47 5.96 7.17
CA LEU A 78 1.33 7.14 7.36
C LEU A 78 1.98 7.60 6.04
N ILE A 79 2.47 6.64 5.23
CA ILE A 79 3.05 6.96 3.93
C ILE A 79 1.97 7.45 2.97
N ALA A 80 0.83 6.77 2.88
CA ALA A 80 -0.31 7.21 2.06
C ALA A 80 -0.79 8.63 2.41
N ARG A 81 -0.71 9.01 3.70
CA ARG A 81 -1.10 10.34 4.21
C ARG A 81 -0.12 11.46 3.89
N ALA A 82 1.09 11.16 3.44
CA ALA A 82 2.12 12.15 3.11
C ALA A 82 1.78 13.01 1.89
N GLN A 83 0.86 12.54 1.05
CA GLN A 83 0.32 13.29 -0.07
C GLN A 83 -1.08 13.85 0.29
N THR A 84 -1.46 14.96 -0.32
CA THR A 84 -2.75 15.63 -0.12
C THR A 84 -3.59 15.77 -1.39
N ARG A 85 -3.06 15.31 -2.53
CA ARG A 85 -3.67 15.47 -3.86
C ARG A 85 -4.85 14.53 -4.08
N TYR A 86 -4.74 13.30 -3.59
CA TYR A 86 -5.71 12.23 -3.81
C TYR A 86 -6.40 11.86 -2.50
N PRO A 87 -7.69 11.44 -2.54
CA PRO A 87 -8.35 10.84 -1.39
C PRO A 87 -7.53 9.70 -0.80
N VAL A 88 -7.60 9.51 0.52
CA VAL A 88 -6.88 8.45 1.24
C VAL A 88 -7.85 7.59 2.03
N VAL A 89 -7.80 6.29 1.82
CA VAL A 89 -8.49 5.27 2.64
C VAL A 89 -7.44 4.49 3.40
N ILE A 90 -7.68 4.20 4.67
CA ILE A 90 -6.77 3.42 5.52
C ILE A 90 -7.50 2.21 6.08
N THR A 91 -6.90 1.02 5.96
CA THR A 91 -7.38 -0.21 6.60
C THR A 91 -6.45 -0.58 7.74
N HIS A 92 -7.00 -0.66 8.94
CA HIS A 92 -6.31 -1.11 10.16
C HIS A 92 -6.51 -2.61 10.33
N HIS A 93 -5.42 -3.37 10.52
CA HIS A 93 -5.44 -4.84 10.63
C HIS A 93 -5.17 -5.37 12.04
N GLY A 94 -5.09 -4.49 13.05
CA GLY A 94 -4.76 -4.85 14.43
C GLY A 94 -5.41 -3.93 15.46
N PRO A 95 -5.00 -3.97 16.74
CA PRO A 95 -5.53 -3.14 17.82
C PRO A 95 -5.11 -1.66 17.71
N GLU A 96 -4.83 -1.18 16.50
CA GLU A 96 -4.37 0.18 16.19
C GLU A 96 -5.45 1.25 16.42
N VAL A 97 -6.62 0.86 16.92
CA VAL A 97 -7.82 1.70 17.13
C VAL A 97 -8.10 1.93 18.63
N PHE A 98 -7.09 1.81 19.49
CA PHE A 98 -7.20 2.13 20.93
C PHE A 98 -6.40 3.38 21.29
#